data_AF-A0A2U3YED5-F1
#
_entry.id   AF-A0A2U3YED5-F1
#
_cell.length_a   1.000
_cell.length_b   1.000
_cell.length_c   1.000
_cell.angle_alpha   90.00
_cell.angle_beta   90.00
_cell.angle_gamma   90.00
#
_symmetry.space_group_name_H-M   'P 1'
#
loop_
_entity.id
_entity.type
_entity.pdbx_description
1 polymer ?
#
loop_
_entity_poly.entity_id
_entity_poly.type
_entity_poly.pdbx_seq_one_letter_code
_entity_poly.pdbx_strand_id
1 'polypeptide(L)'
;MPEVVDTCSLASPASICRTKHLHLRCSVDFTRRVLTGTAALTVQSQEDNLRSLTLDTKDLTIEKVVINGQEVKYTLGEKQSYKGSPMEISLPIALSKNQEVVIEISFETSPKSSALQWLTPEQTSGKEHPYLFSQCQAIHCRAVLPCQDTPSVKLTYSAEVSVPKELVALMSAIRDGEAPDPEDPSRKIYKFSQKVPIPCYLIALVVGALESRNVDKIEKSVIVTALTIIRAYRVPTPVRYGMEPPQLCGVDVIVFPILPIKKLMLGNLKLHMQLILVALIKFVGLMRVTIATQCGLETNSFGITWELAKEDDLNSFTSADLKDLSSHQLNEFLAQMLQRAPLPLGHIKRMQEVYNLNAINNSEIRFRWLRLCIQSKWEEAIPLALKMATEQGRMKFTRPLFKDLAAFDKSHHEAVRTYQGHKASMHPVTAMLVGKDLKVD
;
A
#
# COMPACT_ATOMS: atom_id res chain seq x y z
N MET A 1 0.50 30.28 -17.78
CA MET A 1 0.04 29.46 -16.64
C MET A 1 1.25 29.18 -15.77
N PRO A 2 1.16 29.23 -14.42
CA PRO A 2 2.29 28.87 -13.57
C PRO A 2 2.70 27.42 -13.86
N GLU A 3 4.00 27.16 -13.88
CA GLU A 3 4.54 25.82 -14.07
C GLU A 3 4.10 24.92 -12.91
N VAL A 4 3.49 23.79 -13.22
CA VAL A 4 3.05 22.83 -12.21
C VAL A 4 4.27 22.07 -11.73
N VAL A 5 4.80 22.47 -10.57
CA VAL A 5 5.99 21.87 -9.96
C VAL A 5 5.57 20.71 -9.05
N ASP A 6 6.18 19.54 -9.25
CA ASP A 6 6.10 18.43 -8.30
C ASP A 6 7.03 18.71 -7.11
N THR A 7 6.45 19.16 -6.01
CA THR A 7 7.20 19.52 -4.79
C THR A 7 7.79 18.30 -4.07
N CYS A 8 7.48 17.08 -4.50
CA CYS A 8 7.99 15.83 -3.89
C CYS A 8 9.19 15.23 -4.64
N SER A 9 9.48 15.69 -5.86
CA SER A 9 10.64 15.26 -6.65
C SER A 9 11.76 16.29 -6.59
N LEU A 10 13.00 15.80 -6.58
CA LEU A 10 14.22 16.59 -6.75
C LEU A 10 14.79 16.46 -8.17
N ALA A 11 14.21 15.58 -8.99
CA ALA A 11 14.65 15.32 -10.34
C ALA A 11 14.33 16.48 -11.29
N SER A 12 15.02 16.51 -12.42
CA SER A 12 14.67 17.39 -13.54
C SER A 12 13.19 17.15 -13.91
N PRO A 13 12.35 18.20 -14.00
CA PRO A 13 10.93 18.04 -14.31
C PRO A 13 10.70 17.58 -15.76
N ALA A 14 9.47 17.15 -16.05
CA ALA A 14 9.06 16.70 -17.38
C ALA A 14 9.12 17.79 -18.48
N SER A 15 9.32 19.06 -18.09
CA SER A 15 9.59 20.20 -18.99
C SER A 15 11.04 20.24 -19.48
N ILE A 16 12.00 19.64 -18.76
CA ILE A 16 13.43 19.60 -19.12
C ILE A 16 13.79 18.30 -19.83
N CYS A 17 13.42 17.15 -19.26
CA CYS A 17 13.68 15.84 -19.84
C CYS A 17 12.62 14.82 -19.41
N ARG A 18 12.47 13.74 -20.19
CA ARG A 18 11.50 12.67 -19.90
C ARG A 18 12.14 11.31 -20.08
N THR A 19 12.08 10.49 -19.05
CA THR A 19 12.40 9.07 -19.15
C THR A 19 11.32 8.36 -19.97
N LYS A 20 11.72 7.65 -21.02
CA LYS A 20 10.86 6.96 -21.99
C LYS A 20 10.84 5.46 -21.75
N HIS A 21 11.99 4.89 -21.37
CA HIS A 21 12.15 3.47 -21.08
C HIS A 21 13.11 3.26 -19.90
N LEU A 22 12.89 2.18 -19.16
CA LEU A 22 13.82 1.62 -18.18
C LEU A 22 14.13 0.18 -18.59
N HIS A 23 15.40 -0.17 -18.71
CA HIS A 23 15.85 -1.55 -18.64
C HIS A 23 16.52 -1.79 -17.28
N LEU A 24 15.92 -2.63 -16.45
CA LEU A 24 16.42 -2.97 -15.11
C LEU A 24 17.03 -4.36 -15.12
N ARG A 25 18.34 -4.47 -14.90
CA ARG A 25 19.00 -5.76 -14.65
C ARG A 25 19.47 -5.77 -13.20
N CYS A 26 18.90 -6.62 -12.35
CA CYS A 26 19.29 -6.66 -10.95
C CYS A 26 19.32 -8.07 -10.36
N SER A 27 20.08 -8.22 -9.27
CA SER A 27 20.17 -9.43 -8.48
C SER A 27 19.65 -9.17 -7.07
N VAL A 28 18.86 -10.11 -6.55
CA VAL A 28 18.28 -10.06 -5.20
C VAL A 28 19.13 -10.84 -4.22
N ASP A 29 19.78 -10.16 -3.28
CA ASP A 29 20.58 -10.78 -2.23
C ASP A 29 19.83 -10.73 -0.89
N PHE A 30 19.29 -11.87 -0.48
CA PHE A 30 18.58 -12.02 0.81
C PHE A 30 19.52 -12.00 2.03
N THR A 31 20.79 -12.38 1.85
CA THR A 31 21.79 -12.40 2.92
C THR A 31 22.16 -10.97 3.31
N ARG A 32 22.48 -10.14 2.30
CA ARG A 32 22.83 -8.73 2.49
C ARG A 32 21.60 -7.81 2.56
N ARG A 33 20.43 -8.29 2.13
CA ARG A 33 19.16 -7.54 1.99
C ARG A 33 19.30 -6.34 1.05
N VAL A 34 19.88 -6.59 -0.12
CA VAL A 34 20.12 -5.56 -1.14
C VAL A 34 19.67 -6.03 -2.52
N LEU A 35 19.30 -5.08 -3.36
CA LEU A 35 19.24 -5.22 -4.81
C LEU A 35 20.49 -4.56 -5.39
N THR A 36 21.22 -5.30 -6.21
CA THR A 36 22.43 -4.79 -6.89
C THR A 36 22.26 -4.96 -8.39
N GLY A 37 22.61 -3.97 -9.20
CA GLY A 37 22.47 -4.09 -10.65
C GLY A 37 22.58 -2.77 -11.40
N THR A 38 21.99 -2.74 -12.60
CA THR A 38 21.97 -1.57 -13.48
C THR A 38 20.55 -1.13 -13.81
N ALA A 39 20.35 0.19 -13.82
CA ALA A 39 19.18 0.84 -14.38
C ALA A 39 19.60 1.63 -15.62
N ALA A 40 19.22 1.15 -16.80
CA ALA A 40 19.44 1.83 -18.06
C ALA A 40 18.19 2.64 -18.43
N LEU A 41 18.31 3.96 -18.32
CA LEU A 41 17.23 4.91 -18.59
C LEU A 41 17.38 5.48 -19.99
N THR A 42 16.40 5.26 -20.87
CA THR A 42 16.28 6.00 -22.12
C THR A 42 15.63 7.34 -21.82
N VAL A 43 16.40 8.42 -21.90
CA VAL A 43 15.96 9.78 -21.56
C VAL A 43 15.88 10.64 -22.81
N GLN A 44 14.75 11.32 -23.00
CA GLN A 44 14.49 12.27 -24.08
C GLN A 44 14.61 13.71 -23.58
N SER A 45 15.48 14.51 -24.20
CA SER A 45 15.56 15.95 -23.92
C SER A 45 14.29 16.68 -24.38
N GLN A 46 13.82 17.65 -23.59
CA GLN A 46 12.74 18.56 -23.97
C GLN A 46 13.24 19.98 -24.30
N GLU A 47 14.54 20.21 -24.13
CA GLU A 47 15.23 21.47 -24.36
C GLU A 47 16.41 21.28 -25.31
N ASP A 48 16.84 22.38 -25.94
CA ASP A 48 18.07 22.41 -26.71
C ASP A 48 19.27 22.67 -25.80
N ASN A 49 20.43 22.09 -26.14
CA ASN A 49 21.68 22.24 -25.41
C ASN A 49 21.60 21.75 -23.94
N LEU A 50 20.86 20.67 -23.68
CA LEU A 50 20.81 20.03 -22.36
C LEU A 50 22.17 19.38 -22.03
N ARG A 51 22.80 19.77 -20.92
CA ARG A 51 24.16 19.34 -20.53
C ARG A 51 24.23 18.56 -19.22
N SER A 52 23.22 18.66 -18.38
CA SER A 52 23.09 17.85 -17.19
C SER A 52 21.62 17.59 -16.90
N LEU A 53 21.35 16.57 -16.10
CA LEU A 53 20.02 16.29 -15.56
C LEU A 53 20.14 15.76 -14.14
N THR A 54 19.05 15.85 -13.39
CA THR A 54 18.97 15.37 -12.01
C THR A 54 17.97 14.23 -11.91
N LEU A 55 18.31 13.19 -11.14
CA LEU A 55 17.42 12.09 -10.76
C LEU A 55 17.18 12.08 -9.24
N ASP A 56 16.05 11.53 -8.81
CA ASP A 56 15.79 11.21 -7.41
C ASP A 56 16.52 9.93 -7.02
N THR A 57 17.18 9.96 -5.86
CA THR A 57 17.73 8.77 -5.20
C THR A 57 17.43 8.82 -3.71
N LYS A 58 17.37 7.66 -3.04
CA LYS A 58 17.26 7.62 -1.57
C LYS A 58 17.91 6.36 -1.01
N ASP A 59 18.95 6.55 -0.21
CA ASP A 59 19.69 5.47 0.44
C ASP A 59 20.19 4.43 -0.59
N LEU A 60 20.67 4.92 -1.74
CA LEU A 60 21.30 4.14 -2.81
C LEU A 60 22.81 4.38 -2.79
N THR A 61 23.58 3.31 -2.96
CA THR A 61 25.00 3.38 -3.31
C THR A 61 25.10 3.41 -4.82
N ILE A 62 25.74 4.43 -5.39
CA ILE A 62 26.01 4.51 -6.83
C ILE A 62 27.46 4.10 -7.06
N GLU A 63 27.67 3.14 -7.96
CA GLU A 63 29.02 2.71 -8.33
C GLU A 63 29.55 3.59 -9.47
N LYS A 64 28.81 3.64 -10.58
CA LYS A 64 29.19 4.39 -11.78
C LYS A 64 27.97 4.74 -12.64
N VAL A 65 28.17 5.70 -13.54
CA VAL A 65 27.21 6.09 -14.56
C VAL A 65 27.90 5.99 -15.92
N VAL A 66 27.29 5.28 -16.86
CA VAL A 66 27.82 5.04 -18.20
C VAL A 66 26.87 5.61 -19.24
N ILE A 67 27.41 6.42 -20.15
CA ILE A 67 26.70 6.96 -21.32
C ILE A 67 27.56 6.69 -22.55
N ASN A 68 26.99 6.07 -23.58
CA ASN A 68 27.71 5.71 -24.83
C ASN A 68 28.99 4.90 -24.57
N GLY A 69 28.98 4.01 -23.57
CA GLY A 69 30.11 3.16 -23.21
C GLY A 69 31.24 3.87 -22.44
N GLN A 70 31.07 5.15 -22.11
CA GLN A 70 32.04 5.91 -21.30
C GLN A 70 31.46 6.23 -19.93
N GLU A 71 32.29 6.12 -18.89
CA GLU A 71 31.92 6.57 -17.56
C GLU A 71 31.85 8.10 -17.53
N VAL A 72 30.79 8.62 -16.93
CA VAL A 72 30.53 10.06 -16.85
C VAL A 72 30.47 10.53 -15.40
N LYS A 73 30.79 11.81 -15.21
CA LYS A 73 30.75 12.43 -13.88
C LYS A 73 29.31 12.56 -13.40
N TYR A 74 29.08 12.17 -12.14
CA TYR A 74 27.85 12.45 -11.41
C TYR A 74 28.19 13.01 -10.02
N THR A 75 27.23 13.67 -9.40
CA THR A 75 27.33 14.17 -8.02
C THR A 75 26.04 13.87 -7.26
N LEU A 76 26.17 13.33 -6.04
CA LEU A 76 25.05 13.20 -5.11
C LEU A 76 25.00 14.44 -4.22
N GLY A 77 23.89 15.16 -4.26
CA GLY A 77 23.66 16.29 -3.36
C GLY A 77 23.25 15.87 -1.95
N GLU A 78 23.11 16.86 -1.07
CA GLU A 78 22.72 16.64 0.32
C GLU A 78 21.33 15.98 0.43
N LYS A 79 21.19 15.08 1.41
CA LYS A 79 19.92 14.37 1.67
C LYS A 79 18.87 15.32 2.25
N GLN A 80 17.77 15.48 1.54
CA GLN A 80 16.63 16.31 1.94
C GLN A 80 15.52 15.48 2.60
N SER A 81 15.74 15.06 3.84
CA SER A 81 14.76 14.35 4.67
C SER A 81 14.15 13.13 3.94
N TYR A 82 12.83 13.09 3.77
CA TYR A 82 12.11 11.99 3.15
C TYR A 82 12.28 11.92 1.62
N LYS A 83 12.67 13.03 0.97
CA LYS A 83 12.86 13.11 -0.50
C LYS A 83 14.09 12.36 -0.98
N GLY A 84 15.08 12.16 -0.11
CA GLY A 84 16.36 11.55 -0.49
C GLY A 84 17.38 12.57 -0.99
N SER A 85 18.29 12.14 -1.85
CA SER A 85 19.38 12.96 -2.40
C SER A 85 19.19 13.16 -3.90
N PRO A 86 19.38 14.38 -4.42
CA PRO A 86 19.41 14.61 -5.87
C PRO A 86 20.70 14.04 -6.45
N MET A 87 20.61 13.35 -7.58
CA MET A 87 21.74 12.84 -8.33
C MET A 87 21.88 13.61 -9.64
N GLU A 88 22.85 14.53 -9.70
CA GLU A 88 23.14 15.29 -10.91
C GLU A 88 24.12 14.51 -11.79
N ILE A 89 23.79 14.35 -13.08
CA ILE A 89 24.59 13.62 -14.06
C ILE A 89 25.03 14.61 -15.14
N SER A 90 26.34 14.67 -15.41
CA SER A 90 26.90 15.47 -16.51
C SER A 90 26.85 14.68 -17.82
N LEU A 91 26.20 15.25 -18.85
CA LEU A 91 26.12 14.64 -20.16
C LEU A 91 27.43 14.91 -20.94
N PRO A 92 28.02 13.89 -21.59
CA PRO A 92 29.28 14.06 -22.31
C PRO A 92 29.11 14.90 -23.58
N ILE A 93 27.91 14.92 -24.15
CA ILE A 93 27.53 15.68 -25.33
C ILE A 93 26.20 16.37 -25.02
N ALA A 94 26.09 17.65 -25.38
CA ALA A 94 24.85 18.38 -25.22
C ALA A 94 23.76 17.79 -26.11
N LEU A 95 22.56 17.58 -25.56
CA LEU A 95 21.44 17.02 -26.30
C LEU A 95 20.60 18.14 -26.92
N SER A 96 20.21 17.95 -28.17
CA SER A 96 19.19 18.77 -28.82
C SER A 96 17.79 18.34 -28.37
N LYS A 97 16.79 19.21 -28.55
CA LYS A 97 15.41 18.89 -28.20
C LYS A 97 14.92 17.64 -28.93
N ASN A 98 14.22 16.76 -28.20
CA ASN A 98 13.74 15.44 -28.62
C ASN A 98 14.83 14.38 -28.86
N GLN A 99 16.11 14.71 -28.71
CA GLN A 99 17.18 13.71 -28.78
C GLN A 99 17.09 12.76 -27.57
N GLU A 100 17.29 11.48 -27.82
CA GLU A 100 17.31 10.45 -26.79
C GLU A 100 18.74 9.96 -26.52
N VAL A 101 19.00 9.61 -25.26
CA VAL A 101 20.24 8.98 -24.82
C VAL A 101 19.92 7.87 -23.82
N VAL A 102 20.76 6.84 -23.77
CA VAL A 102 20.69 5.80 -22.74
C VAL A 102 21.71 6.11 -21.65
N ILE A 103 21.24 6.20 -20.42
CA ILE A 103 22.05 6.43 -19.22
C ILE A 103 21.98 5.18 -18.37
N GLU A 104 23.07 4.42 -18.31
CA GLU A 104 23.16 3.21 -17.50
C GLU A 104 23.80 3.53 -16.15
N ILE A 105 23.08 3.23 -15.06
CA ILE A 105 23.53 3.53 -13.70
C ILE A 105 23.68 2.24 -12.93
N SER A 106 24.91 1.94 -12.49
CA SER A 106 25.19 0.81 -11.59
C SER A 106 24.94 1.24 -10.15
N PHE A 107 24.08 0.51 -9.43
CA PHE A 107 23.65 0.88 -8.09
C PHE A 107 23.44 -0.33 -7.18
N GLU A 108 23.38 -0.05 -5.88
CA GLU A 108 22.96 -0.98 -4.83
C GLU A 108 21.98 -0.28 -3.87
N THR A 109 20.91 -0.97 -3.47
CA THR A 109 19.96 -0.45 -2.47
C THR A 109 20.47 -0.65 -1.05
N SER A 110 20.09 0.23 -0.12
CA SER A 110 20.26 -0.03 1.32
C SER A 110 19.31 -1.12 1.86
N PRO A 111 19.74 -1.95 2.84
CA PRO A 111 18.85 -2.81 3.63
C PRO A 111 17.73 -2.07 4.35
N LYS A 112 17.89 -0.76 4.54
CA LYS A 112 16.90 0.15 5.14
C LYS A 112 16.03 0.86 4.09
N SER A 113 16.06 0.42 2.83
CA SER A 113 15.26 1.01 1.76
C SER A 113 13.81 1.14 2.19
N SER A 114 13.28 2.36 2.15
CA SER A 114 11.88 2.61 2.51
C SER A 114 10.86 1.97 1.57
N ALA A 115 11.31 1.48 0.41
CA ALA A 115 10.49 0.82 -0.59
C ALA A 115 10.38 -0.69 -0.40
N LEU A 116 11.29 -1.30 0.36
CA LEU A 116 11.46 -2.75 0.40
C LEU A 116 11.19 -3.28 1.80
N GLN A 117 10.47 -4.40 1.87
CA GLN A 117 10.41 -5.20 3.09
C GLN A 117 10.99 -6.58 2.82
N TRP A 118 11.99 -6.92 3.64
CA TRP A 118 12.66 -8.21 3.66
C TRP A 118 12.13 -9.01 4.85
N LEU A 119 11.56 -10.18 4.57
CA LEU A 119 11.02 -11.11 5.55
C LEU A 119 11.96 -12.31 5.70
N THR A 120 12.26 -12.68 6.94
CA THR A 120 12.94 -13.94 7.23
C THR A 120 12.00 -15.12 7.00
N PRO A 121 12.51 -16.35 6.86
CA PRO A 121 11.68 -17.55 6.77
C PRO A 121 10.61 -17.63 7.87
N GLU A 122 10.94 -17.31 9.11
CA GLU A 122 10.02 -17.36 10.25
C GLU A 122 8.84 -16.40 10.12
N GLN A 123 8.99 -15.32 9.34
CA GLN A 123 7.95 -14.35 9.07
C GLN A 123 7.05 -14.75 7.89
N THR A 124 7.47 -15.72 7.08
CA THR A 124 6.66 -16.23 5.97
C THR A 124 5.71 -17.33 6.44
N SER A 125 4.68 -17.63 5.66
CA SER A 125 3.74 -18.72 5.98
C SER A 125 4.39 -20.10 5.89
N GLY A 126 5.31 -20.28 4.93
CA GLY A 126 6.00 -21.56 4.68
C GLY A 126 7.12 -21.88 5.66
N LYS A 127 7.64 -20.90 6.41
CA LYS A 127 8.73 -21.06 7.41
C LYS A 127 10.08 -21.54 6.87
N GLU A 128 10.19 -21.85 5.58
CA GLU A 128 11.40 -22.37 4.95
C GLU A 128 12.20 -21.31 4.17
N HIS A 129 11.51 -20.44 3.43
CA HIS A 129 12.13 -19.49 2.50
C HIS A 129 11.89 -18.03 2.90
N PRO A 130 12.85 -17.13 2.62
CA PRO A 130 12.68 -15.69 2.82
C PRO A 130 11.74 -15.09 1.77
N TYR A 131 11.36 -13.83 1.97
CA TYR A 131 10.45 -13.13 1.06
C TYR A 131 10.78 -11.64 0.96
N LEU A 132 10.69 -11.08 -0.24
CA LEU A 132 10.88 -9.67 -0.54
C LEU A 132 9.62 -9.16 -1.24
N PHE A 133 9.16 -7.96 -0.87
CA PHE A 133 8.25 -7.19 -1.71
C PHE A 133 8.57 -5.69 -1.65
N SER A 134 8.22 -5.01 -2.74
CA SER A 134 8.35 -3.55 -2.85
C SER A 134 7.00 -2.83 -2.73
N GLN A 135 7.01 -1.60 -2.23
CA GLN A 135 5.90 -0.65 -2.26
C GLN A 135 6.41 0.74 -2.64
N CYS A 136 6.28 1.11 -3.91
CA CYS A 136 6.83 2.36 -4.43
C CYS A 136 5.94 3.59 -4.22
N GLN A 137 4.61 3.43 -4.16
CA GLN A 137 3.71 4.57 -3.97
C GLN A 137 3.86 5.17 -2.56
N ALA A 138 4.04 6.48 -2.40
CA ALA A 138 3.99 7.52 -3.45
C ALA A 138 5.33 7.83 -4.15
N ILE A 139 6.44 7.87 -3.39
CA ILE A 139 7.76 8.39 -3.85
C ILE A 139 8.91 7.51 -3.32
N HIS A 140 8.70 6.21 -3.30
CA HIS A 140 9.69 5.24 -2.82
C HIS A 140 10.40 4.53 -3.98
N CYS A 141 10.03 4.76 -5.24
CA CYS A 141 10.75 4.17 -6.38
C CYS A 141 12.22 4.60 -6.41
N ARG A 142 12.50 5.85 -6.00
CA ARG A 142 13.86 6.39 -5.79
C ARG A 142 14.71 5.66 -4.75
N ALA A 143 14.10 4.83 -3.89
CA ALA A 143 14.79 3.99 -2.92
C ALA A 143 15.01 2.55 -3.42
N VAL A 144 14.59 2.26 -4.67
CA VAL A 144 14.87 1.02 -5.38
C VAL A 144 15.90 1.27 -6.48
N LEU A 145 15.75 2.35 -7.24
CA LEU A 145 16.64 2.71 -8.35
C LEU A 145 16.64 4.23 -8.59
N PRO A 146 17.68 4.82 -9.22
CA PRO A 146 17.67 6.23 -9.60
C PRO A 146 16.63 6.50 -10.70
N CYS A 147 15.75 7.48 -10.52
CA CYS A 147 14.73 7.81 -11.52
C CYS A 147 14.18 9.24 -11.38
N GLN A 148 13.39 9.70 -12.36
CA GLN A 148 12.47 10.82 -12.17
C GLN A 148 11.27 10.32 -11.35
N ASP A 149 11.32 10.40 -10.02
CA ASP A 149 10.30 9.82 -9.13
C ASP A 149 9.11 10.77 -8.95
N THR A 150 8.42 11.00 -10.06
CA THR A 150 7.25 11.86 -10.22
C THR A 150 6.21 11.17 -11.11
N PRO A 151 4.90 11.26 -10.79
CA PRO A 151 3.85 10.71 -11.65
C PRO A 151 3.66 11.50 -12.96
N SER A 152 4.32 12.66 -13.11
CA SER A 152 4.27 13.47 -14.32
C SER A 152 5.02 12.85 -15.50
N VAL A 153 5.94 11.91 -15.23
CA VAL A 153 6.69 11.14 -16.22
C VAL A 153 6.14 9.71 -16.29
N LYS A 154 5.97 9.19 -17.50
CA LYS A 154 5.58 7.79 -17.74
C LYS A 154 6.58 7.12 -18.66
N LEU A 155 6.94 5.89 -18.35
CA LEU A 155 7.93 5.09 -19.07
C LEU A 155 7.44 3.66 -19.24
N THR A 156 7.85 3.02 -20.33
CA THR A 156 7.78 1.55 -20.44
C THR A 156 8.97 0.93 -19.72
N TYR A 157 8.93 -0.35 -19.37
CA TYR A 157 10.12 -1.00 -18.82
C TYR A 157 10.28 -2.44 -19.23
N SER A 158 11.52 -2.89 -19.26
CA SER A 158 11.92 -4.29 -19.31
C SER A 158 12.78 -4.60 -18.09
N ALA A 159 12.75 -5.84 -17.61
CA ALA A 159 13.54 -6.22 -16.46
C ALA A 159 14.07 -7.65 -16.54
N GLU A 160 15.26 -7.86 -16.01
CA GLU A 160 15.89 -9.15 -15.77
C GLU A 160 16.28 -9.23 -14.29
N VAL A 161 15.64 -10.14 -13.55
CA VAL A 161 15.80 -10.24 -12.09
C VAL A 161 16.39 -11.60 -11.74
N SER A 162 17.63 -11.61 -11.29
CA SER A 162 18.32 -12.80 -10.78
C SER A 162 17.93 -13.07 -9.33
N VAL A 163 17.45 -14.28 -9.03
CA VAL A 163 17.00 -14.73 -7.69
C VAL A 163 17.50 -16.15 -7.39
N PRO A 164 17.59 -16.57 -6.11
CA PRO A 164 17.82 -17.98 -5.77
C PRO A 164 16.83 -18.91 -6.50
N LYS A 165 17.32 -20.02 -7.07
CA LYS A 165 16.56 -20.84 -8.04
C LYS A 165 15.28 -21.49 -7.49
N GLU A 166 15.18 -21.61 -6.17
CA GLU A 166 14.03 -22.11 -5.43
C GLU A 166 12.92 -21.06 -5.24
N LEU A 167 13.20 -19.78 -5.56
CA LEU A 167 12.26 -18.68 -5.44
C LEU A 167 11.76 -18.22 -6.81
N VAL A 168 10.62 -17.55 -6.79
CA VAL A 168 9.97 -16.97 -7.97
C VAL A 168 9.97 -15.45 -7.84
N ALA A 169 10.33 -14.76 -8.92
CA ALA A 169 10.15 -13.31 -9.03
C ALA A 169 8.88 -12.97 -9.80
N LEU A 170 8.18 -11.90 -9.40
CA LEU A 170 7.14 -11.26 -10.19
C LEU A 170 7.28 -9.74 -10.13
N MET A 171 6.85 -9.08 -11.19
CA MET A 171 6.83 -7.64 -11.30
C MET A 171 5.48 -7.12 -11.80
N SER A 172 5.29 -5.80 -11.78
CA SER A 172 4.14 -5.11 -12.41
C SER A 172 4.23 -5.08 -13.95
N ALA A 173 4.53 -6.23 -14.55
CA ALA A 173 4.82 -6.44 -15.96
C ALA A 173 4.40 -7.85 -16.38
N ILE A 174 4.32 -8.07 -17.70
CA ILE A 174 4.07 -9.40 -18.26
C ILE A 174 5.37 -10.21 -18.16
N ARG A 175 5.30 -11.46 -17.70
CA ARG A 175 6.43 -12.39 -17.68
C ARG A 175 6.89 -12.69 -19.12
N ASP A 176 8.19 -12.64 -19.33
CA ASP A 176 8.86 -12.84 -20.62
C ASP A 176 9.88 -14.00 -20.58
N GLY A 177 9.57 -15.01 -19.76
CA GLY A 177 10.38 -16.21 -19.58
C GLY A 177 11.22 -16.25 -18.31
N GLU A 178 11.81 -17.41 -18.06
CA GLU A 178 12.80 -17.65 -17.01
C GLU A 178 13.92 -18.55 -17.57
N ALA A 179 15.14 -18.40 -17.05
CA ALA A 179 16.28 -19.25 -17.40
C ALA A 179 17.23 -19.39 -16.19
N PRO A 180 18.06 -20.45 -16.12
CA PRO A 180 19.18 -20.48 -15.18
C PRO A 180 20.08 -19.25 -15.37
N ASP A 181 20.61 -18.71 -14.28
CA ASP A 181 21.57 -17.60 -14.37
C ASP A 181 22.92 -18.13 -14.89
N PRO A 182 23.45 -17.59 -16.01
CA PRO A 182 24.72 -18.05 -16.57
C PRO A 182 25.93 -17.70 -15.69
N GLU A 183 25.81 -16.69 -14.82
CA GLU A 183 26.89 -16.26 -13.92
C GLU A 183 26.87 -17.04 -12.59
N ASP A 184 25.72 -17.60 -12.20
CA ASP A 184 25.54 -18.37 -10.96
C ASP A 184 24.49 -19.50 -11.10
N PRO A 185 24.90 -20.78 -11.23
CA PRO A 185 23.99 -21.91 -11.36
C PRO A 185 23.05 -22.14 -10.17
N SER A 186 23.28 -21.49 -9.03
CA SER A 186 22.37 -21.51 -7.88
C SER A 186 21.16 -20.57 -8.05
N ARG A 187 21.13 -19.78 -9.13
CA ARG A 187 20.14 -18.74 -9.39
C ARG A 187 19.37 -18.94 -10.68
N LYS A 188 18.26 -18.23 -10.80
CA LYS A 188 17.43 -18.11 -12.00
C LYS A 188 17.21 -16.64 -12.32
N ILE A 189 17.17 -16.31 -13.60
CA ILE A 189 16.78 -15.00 -14.12
C ILE A 189 15.34 -15.07 -14.59
N TYR A 190 14.51 -14.20 -14.03
CA TYR A 190 13.14 -13.93 -14.50
C TYR A 190 13.13 -12.69 -15.39
N LYS A 191 12.47 -12.78 -16.54
CA LYS A 191 12.36 -11.65 -17.49
C LYS A 191 10.95 -11.07 -17.51
N PHE A 192 10.86 -9.77 -17.70
CA PHE A 192 9.59 -9.04 -17.69
C PHE A 192 9.54 -7.93 -18.73
N SER A 193 8.33 -7.68 -19.27
CA SER A 193 8.06 -6.61 -20.22
C SER A 193 6.76 -5.85 -19.86
N GLN A 194 6.88 -4.54 -19.66
CA GLN A 194 5.76 -3.61 -19.51
C GLN A 194 5.74 -2.65 -20.69
N LYS A 195 4.89 -2.96 -21.68
CA LYS A 195 4.77 -2.20 -22.94
C LYS A 195 3.89 -0.96 -22.81
N VAL A 196 3.09 -0.84 -21.75
CA VAL A 196 2.25 0.33 -21.51
C VAL A 196 3.03 1.35 -20.66
N PRO A 197 3.16 2.61 -21.07
CA PRO A 197 3.84 3.62 -20.26
C PRO A 197 3.15 3.85 -18.92
N ILE A 198 3.90 3.66 -17.83
CA ILE A 198 3.43 3.83 -16.45
C ILE A 198 4.30 4.84 -15.70
N PRO A 199 3.74 5.55 -14.71
CA PRO A 199 4.56 6.27 -13.74
C PRO A 199 5.38 5.27 -12.89
N CYS A 200 6.59 5.67 -12.49
CA CYS A 200 7.55 4.81 -11.79
C CYS A 200 7.04 4.29 -10.43
N TYR A 201 6.14 4.99 -9.75
CA TYR A 201 5.53 4.50 -8.50
C TYR A 201 4.73 3.19 -8.66
N LEU A 202 4.39 2.79 -9.90
CA LEU A 202 3.75 1.52 -10.23
C LEU A 202 4.74 0.39 -10.51
N ILE A 203 6.04 0.65 -10.53
CA ILE A 203 7.05 -0.41 -10.56
C ILE A 203 6.94 -1.18 -9.24
N ALA A 204 6.78 -2.50 -9.35
CA ALA A 204 6.70 -3.39 -8.21
C ALA A 204 7.53 -4.65 -8.48
N LEU A 205 8.12 -5.20 -7.42
CA LEU A 205 8.86 -6.45 -7.39
C LEU A 205 8.43 -7.25 -6.16
N VAL A 206 8.28 -8.56 -6.34
CA VAL A 206 8.12 -9.54 -5.27
C VAL A 206 8.97 -10.75 -5.57
N VAL A 207 9.63 -11.30 -4.55
CA VAL A 207 10.46 -12.50 -4.66
C VAL A 207 10.20 -13.40 -3.44
N GLY A 208 9.89 -14.67 -3.68
CA GLY A 208 9.72 -15.66 -2.61
C GLY A 208 9.19 -17.00 -3.12
N ALA A 209 8.81 -17.87 -2.20
CA ALA A 209 8.15 -19.14 -2.51
C ALA A 209 6.68 -18.89 -2.92
N LEU A 210 6.48 -18.62 -4.22
CA LEU A 210 5.19 -18.25 -4.81
C LEU A 210 4.65 -19.38 -5.67
N GLU A 211 3.37 -19.70 -5.49
CA GLU A 211 2.64 -20.63 -6.33
C GLU A 211 1.56 -19.88 -7.13
N SER A 212 1.17 -20.41 -8.28
CA SER A 212 0.11 -19.80 -9.10
C SER A 212 -1.04 -20.76 -9.33
N ARG A 213 -2.28 -20.25 -9.23
CA ARG A 213 -3.50 -21.00 -9.53
C ARG A 213 -4.42 -20.20 -10.43
N ASN A 214 -4.92 -20.82 -11.48
CA ASN A 214 -5.94 -20.21 -12.35
C ASN A 214 -7.32 -20.27 -11.68
N VAL A 215 -8.03 -19.13 -11.66
CA VAL A 215 -9.32 -19.00 -10.96
C VAL A 215 -10.49 -18.72 -11.93
N ASP A 216 -10.23 -18.45 -13.22
CA ASP A 216 -11.27 -18.18 -14.24
C ASP A 216 -10.86 -18.61 -15.67
N LYS A 217 -11.85 -18.62 -16.59
CA LYS A 217 -11.68 -18.74 -18.06
C LYS A 217 -11.06 -17.49 -18.71
N ILE A 218 -11.03 -16.36 -18.01
CA ILE A 218 -10.23 -15.19 -18.38
C ILE A 218 -8.90 -15.37 -17.66
N GLU A 219 -7.76 -15.19 -18.34
CA GLU A 219 -6.38 -15.40 -17.87
C GLU A 219 -6.00 -14.61 -16.59
N LYS A 220 -6.68 -14.89 -15.48
CA LYS A 220 -6.41 -14.36 -14.15
C LYS A 220 -5.83 -15.50 -13.33
N SER A 221 -4.52 -15.45 -13.17
CA SER A 221 -3.82 -16.26 -12.18
C SER A 221 -3.85 -15.53 -10.85
N VAL A 222 -4.28 -16.24 -9.80
CA VAL A 222 -4.07 -15.80 -8.43
C VAL A 222 -2.74 -16.39 -7.99
N ILE A 223 -1.83 -15.51 -7.57
CA ILE A 223 -0.58 -15.93 -6.95
C ILE A 223 -0.87 -16.14 -5.46
N VAL A 224 -0.62 -17.37 -5.02
CA VAL A 224 -0.77 -17.82 -3.66
C VAL A 224 0.64 -17.94 -3.11
N THR A 225 1.04 -17.05 -2.19
CA THR A 225 2.24 -17.28 -1.35
C THR A 225 2.07 -18.62 -0.66
N ALA A 226 3.07 -19.51 -0.61
CA ALA A 226 2.99 -20.83 0.03
C ALA A 226 2.19 -20.78 1.35
N LEU A 227 0.90 -20.99 1.20
CA LEU A 227 -0.12 -20.81 2.21
C LEU A 227 -0.39 -22.22 2.65
N THR A 228 -0.14 -22.47 3.94
CA THR A 228 -0.71 -23.58 4.66
C THR A 228 -2.13 -23.82 4.15
N ILE A 229 -2.31 -24.98 3.50
CA ILE A 229 -3.54 -25.53 2.91
C ILE A 229 -4.80 -24.76 3.32
N ILE A 230 -5.16 -23.72 2.55
CA ILE A 230 -6.56 -23.29 2.50
C ILE A 230 -7.21 -24.26 1.52
N ARG A 231 -7.90 -25.26 2.09
CA ARG A 231 -8.95 -26.01 1.41
C ARG A 231 -9.68 -25.05 0.48
N ALA A 232 -9.61 -25.35 -0.81
CA ALA A 232 -10.30 -24.66 -1.88
C ALA A 232 -11.81 -24.76 -1.66
N TYR A 233 -12.36 -23.97 -0.75
CA TYR A 233 -13.78 -23.79 -0.57
C TYR A 233 -14.04 -22.30 -0.33
N ARG A 234 -14.75 -21.71 -1.29
CA ARG A 234 -15.23 -20.32 -1.36
C ARG A 234 -14.19 -19.23 -1.63
N VAL A 235 -13.74 -19.16 -2.88
CA VAL A 235 -13.89 -17.92 -3.66
C VAL A 235 -15.13 -18.12 -4.53
N PRO A 236 -16.36 -17.88 -4.02
CA PRO A 236 -17.52 -17.91 -4.90
C PRO A 236 -17.43 -16.65 -5.76
N THR A 237 -17.30 -16.81 -7.07
CA THR A 237 -17.33 -15.75 -8.08
C THR A 237 -16.26 -14.65 -7.93
N PRO A 238 -15.16 -14.71 -8.70
CA PRO A 238 -14.47 -13.50 -9.11
C PRO A 238 -15.46 -12.51 -9.72
N VAL A 239 -15.63 -11.36 -9.07
CA VAL A 239 -16.43 -10.25 -9.57
C VAL A 239 -15.87 -9.85 -10.94
N ARG A 240 -16.73 -9.92 -11.97
CA ARG A 240 -16.44 -9.40 -13.32
C ARG A 240 -16.17 -7.90 -13.24
N TYR A 241 -14.92 -7.50 -13.11
CA TYR A 241 -14.47 -6.17 -13.53
C TYR A 241 -14.10 -6.22 -15.01
N GLY A 242 -15.11 -6.42 -15.87
CA GLY A 242 -15.05 -6.09 -17.29
C GLY A 242 -15.42 -4.61 -17.48
N MET A 243 -15.15 -4.05 -18.66
CA MET A 243 -15.42 -2.64 -19.01
C MET A 243 -16.91 -2.28 -19.16
N GLU A 244 -17.77 -2.76 -18.26
CA GLU A 244 -19.18 -2.35 -18.17
C GLU A 244 -19.52 -1.99 -16.71
N PRO A 245 -20.19 -0.85 -16.44
CA PRO A 245 -20.61 -0.50 -15.10
C PRO A 245 -21.63 -1.53 -14.59
N PRO A 246 -21.53 -1.99 -13.32
CA PRO A 246 -22.42 -3.03 -12.82
C PRO A 246 -23.88 -2.56 -12.85
N GLN A 247 -24.76 -3.37 -13.43
CA GLN A 247 -26.10 -3.53 -12.86
C GLN A 247 -25.88 -4.13 -11.47
N LEU A 248 -25.82 -3.25 -10.48
CA LEU A 248 -25.74 -3.57 -9.06
C LEU A 248 -26.91 -4.49 -8.69
N CYS A 249 -26.66 -5.42 -7.76
CA CYS A 249 -27.71 -5.98 -6.92
C CYS A 249 -28.67 -4.86 -6.54
N GLY A 250 -29.97 -5.09 -6.72
CA GLY A 250 -31.01 -4.06 -6.71
C GLY A 250 -30.77 -2.96 -5.68
N VAL A 251 -30.92 -1.71 -6.15
CA VAL A 251 -30.97 -0.35 -5.54
C VAL A 251 -30.46 -0.09 -4.10
N ASP A 252 -30.41 -1.07 -3.21
CA ASP A 252 -30.24 -0.89 -1.75
C ASP A 252 -28.85 -1.21 -1.21
N VAL A 253 -27.91 -1.68 -2.04
CA VAL A 253 -26.53 -2.01 -1.59
C VAL A 253 -25.50 -1.20 -2.38
N ILE A 254 -25.13 -0.03 -1.87
CA ILE A 254 -23.99 0.76 -2.37
C ILE A 254 -22.75 0.44 -1.54
N VAL A 255 -21.78 -0.24 -2.16
CA VAL A 255 -20.45 -0.46 -1.61
C VAL A 255 -19.58 0.76 -1.95
N PHE A 256 -19.11 1.48 -0.93
CA PHE A 256 -18.12 2.55 -1.09
C PHE A 256 -16.70 1.97 -1.20
N PRO A 257 -16.00 2.23 -2.31
CA PRO A 257 -14.66 2.75 -2.28
C PRO A 257 -14.70 4.24 -2.63
N ILE A 258 -13.76 5.01 -2.11
CA ILE A 258 -13.63 6.45 -2.36
C ILE A 258 -13.60 6.70 -3.88
N LEU A 259 -14.76 7.08 -4.45
CA LEU A 259 -14.93 7.64 -5.79
C LEU A 259 -15.82 8.89 -5.63
N PRO A 260 -15.65 9.89 -6.51
CA PRO A 260 -16.03 11.26 -6.21
C PRO A 260 -17.55 11.43 -6.17
N ILE A 261 -18.00 12.31 -5.29
CA ILE A 261 -19.36 12.86 -5.13
C ILE A 261 -19.99 13.40 -6.45
N LYS A 262 -19.31 13.30 -7.59
CA LYS A 262 -19.76 13.80 -8.90
C LYS A 262 -20.98 13.09 -9.47
N LYS A 263 -21.25 11.80 -9.18
CA LYS A 263 -22.20 11.03 -10.00
C LYS A 263 -23.68 11.19 -9.64
N LEU A 264 -24.03 11.66 -8.43
CA LEU A 264 -25.43 11.74 -8.00
C LEU A 264 -26.08 13.11 -8.22
N MET A 265 -25.29 14.17 -8.41
CA MET A 265 -25.78 15.56 -8.50
C MET A 265 -26.17 16.02 -9.92
N LEU A 266 -26.04 15.14 -10.93
CA LEU A 266 -26.31 15.46 -12.33
C LEU A 266 -27.74 15.08 -12.78
N GLY A 267 -28.55 14.53 -11.88
CA GLY A 267 -29.86 13.96 -12.22
C GLY A 267 -30.97 14.99 -12.44
N ASN A 268 -31.03 16.11 -11.70
CA ASN A 268 -32.12 17.07 -11.81
C ASN A 268 -31.80 18.38 -11.05
N LEU A 269 -31.06 19.31 -11.64
CA LEU A 269 -31.21 20.78 -11.50
C LEU A 269 -30.04 21.49 -12.21
N LYS A 270 -30.34 22.42 -13.12
CA LYS A 270 -29.36 23.40 -13.61
C LYS A 270 -28.92 24.27 -12.43
N LEU A 271 -27.75 23.98 -11.84
CA LEU A 271 -27.15 24.83 -10.81
C LEU A 271 -25.78 25.34 -11.27
N HIS A 272 -25.55 26.64 -11.07
CA HIS A 272 -24.41 27.41 -11.54
C HIS A 272 -23.05 26.78 -11.11
N MET A 273 -22.35 26.20 -12.10
CA MET A 273 -21.13 25.38 -11.96
C MET A 273 -19.87 26.10 -11.44
N GLN A 274 -19.88 27.43 -11.25
CA GLN A 274 -18.65 28.17 -10.94
C GLN A 274 -18.33 28.35 -9.44
N LEU A 275 -19.33 28.43 -8.55
CA LEU A 275 -19.05 28.62 -7.11
C LEU A 275 -18.73 27.31 -6.36
N ILE A 276 -19.28 26.16 -6.78
CA ILE A 276 -19.13 24.88 -6.07
C ILE A 276 -17.75 24.25 -6.29
N LEU A 277 -17.12 24.50 -7.45
CA LEU A 277 -15.81 23.93 -7.77
C LEU A 277 -14.69 24.51 -6.89
N VAL A 278 -14.78 25.80 -6.53
CA VAL A 278 -13.80 26.46 -5.65
C VAL A 278 -13.91 25.91 -4.21
N ALA A 279 -15.13 25.67 -3.73
CA ALA A 279 -15.35 25.06 -2.42
C ALA A 279 -14.85 23.60 -2.36
N LEU A 280 -15.11 22.78 -3.38
CA LEU A 280 -14.67 21.38 -3.45
C LEU A 280 -13.14 21.20 -3.50
N ILE A 281 -12.41 22.16 -4.09
CA ILE A 281 -10.97 22.04 -4.32
C ILE A 281 -10.16 22.76 -3.23
N LYS A 282 -10.71 23.80 -2.58
CA LYS A 282 -9.93 24.66 -1.67
C LYS A 282 -10.38 24.69 -0.21
N PHE A 283 -11.61 24.26 0.12
CA PHE A 283 -12.07 24.29 1.51
C PHE A 283 -11.78 22.96 2.24
N VAL A 284 -11.00 23.05 3.31
CA VAL A 284 -10.85 21.99 4.31
C VAL A 284 -12.00 22.16 5.31
N GLY A 285 -13.09 21.45 5.09
CA GLY A 285 -14.28 21.47 5.95
C GLY A 285 -15.35 20.48 5.48
N LEU A 286 -16.05 19.85 6.42
CA LEU A 286 -17.04 18.80 6.15
C LEU A 286 -18.25 19.39 5.38
N MET A 287 -18.36 19.14 4.08
CA MET A 287 -19.65 19.23 3.41
C MET A 287 -20.50 18.04 3.85
N ARG A 288 -21.46 18.26 4.74
CA ARG A 288 -22.46 17.26 5.11
C ARG A 288 -23.55 17.21 4.04
N VAL A 289 -23.46 16.23 3.16
CA VAL A 289 -24.61 15.75 2.38
C VAL A 289 -24.97 14.39 2.96
N THR A 290 -26.05 14.32 3.74
CA THR A 290 -26.53 13.05 4.30
C THR A 290 -27.42 12.37 3.27
N ILE A 291 -26.97 11.23 2.76
CA ILE A 291 -27.77 10.35 1.92
C ILE A 291 -28.07 9.12 2.78
N ALA A 292 -29.32 8.98 3.22
CA ALA A 292 -29.76 7.81 3.99
C ALA A 292 -30.17 6.71 3.02
N THR A 293 -29.58 5.51 3.17
CA THR A 293 -30.04 4.28 2.51
C THR A 293 -30.85 3.45 3.50
N GLN A 294 -31.79 2.63 3.02
CA GLN A 294 -32.65 1.81 3.87
C GLN A 294 -31.83 0.87 4.78
N CYS A 295 -30.78 0.25 4.23
CA CYS A 295 -29.80 -0.55 4.96
C CYS A 295 -29.05 0.23 6.06
N GLY A 296 -28.79 1.52 5.85
CA GLY A 296 -28.21 2.40 6.86
C GLY A 296 -29.18 2.80 7.97
N LEU A 297 -30.48 2.85 7.69
CA LEU A 297 -31.51 3.17 8.68
C LEU A 297 -31.76 2.02 9.67
N GLU A 298 -31.79 0.77 9.17
CA GLU A 298 -31.96 -0.43 10.02
C GLU A 298 -30.79 -0.61 10.99
N THR A 299 -29.56 -0.47 10.49
CA THR A 299 -28.34 -0.54 11.32
C THR A 299 -28.27 0.59 12.34
N ASN A 300 -28.71 1.80 11.96
CA ASN A 300 -28.75 2.96 12.87
C ASN A 300 -29.80 2.82 13.96
N SER A 301 -30.99 2.31 13.64
CA SER A 301 -32.01 2.01 14.65
C SER A 301 -31.48 1.03 15.70
N PHE A 302 -30.86 -0.07 15.25
CA PHE A 302 -30.29 -1.07 16.13
C PHE A 302 -29.11 -0.56 16.99
N GLY A 303 -28.25 0.28 16.40
CA GLY A 303 -27.20 0.98 17.15
C GLY A 303 -27.77 1.89 18.24
N ILE A 304 -28.81 2.67 17.94
CA ILE A 304 -29.47 3.54 18.92
C ILE A 304 -30.06 2.72 20.08
N THR A 305 -30.63 1.54 19.81
CA THR A 305 -31.15 0.65 20.88
C THR A 305 -30.06 0.26 21.88
N TRP A 306 -28.87 -0.11 21.39
CA TRP A 306 -27.72 -0.44 22.25
C TRP A 306 -27.20 0.76 23.05
N GLU A 307 -27.25 1.96 22.47
CA GLU A 307 -26.81 3.18 23.13
C GLU A 307 -27.76 3.62 24.25
N LEU A 308 -29.08 3.55 24.00
CA LEU A 308 -30.10 3.99 24.96
C LEU A 308 -30.41 2.95 26.03
N ALA A 309 -29.98 1.71 25.86
CA ALA A 309 -30.20 0.62 26.80
C ALA A 309 -29.57 0.94 28.17
N LYS A 310 -30.34 0.75 29.24
CA LYS A 310 -29.86 0.69 30.62
C LYS A 310 -29.47 -0.75 30.98
N GLU A 311 -28.90 -0.96 32.17
CA GLU A 311 -28.49 -2.30 32.60
C GLU A 311 -29.62 -3.32 32.57
N ASP A 312 -30.84 -2.93 32.95
CA ASP A 312 -32.02 -3.81 32.93
C ASP A 312 -32.44 -4.21 31.51
N ASP A 313 -32.17 -3.36 30.52
CA ASP A 313 -32.52 -3.60 29.11
C ASP A 313 -31.56 -4.60 28.44
N LEU A 314 -30.37 -4.82 29.02
CA LEU A 314 -29.32 -5.67 28.43
C LEU A 314 -29.77 -7.12 28.22
N ASN A 315 -30.71 -7.59 29.03
CA ASN A 315 -31.27 -8.95 28.92
C ASN A 315 -32.16 -9.14 27.68
N SER A 316 -32.65 -8.05 27.08
CA SER A 316 -33.49 -8.10 25.87
C SER A 316 -32.71 -8.47 24.61
N PHE A 317 -31.39 -8.27 24.58
CA PHE A 317 -30.55 -8.59 23.44
C PHE A 317 -30.27 -10.10 23.36
N THR A 318 -30.33 -10.64 22.14
CA THR A 318 -30.16 -12.07 21.86
C THR A 318 -29.38 -12.31 20.57
N SER A 319 -28.80 -13.50 20.40
CA SER A 319 -28.09 -13.85 19.16
C SER A 319 -28.95 -13.74 17.89
N ALA A 320 -30.29 -13.71 18.01
CA ALA A 320 -31.20 -13.55 16.88
C ALA A 320 -31.11 -12.16 16.24
N ASP A 321 -30.68 -11.15 16.99
CA ASP A 321 -30.63 -9.76 16.52
C ASP A 321 -29.69 -9.56 15.31
N LEU A 322 -28.66 -10.41 15.19
CA LEU A 322 -27.69 -10.36 14.08
C LEU A 322 -28.00 -11.34 12.95
N LYS A 323 -29.03 -12.19 13.09
CA LYS A 323 -29.27 -13.32 12.17
C LYS A 323 -29.51 -12.86 10.72
N ASP A 324 -30.18 -11.74 10.56
CA ASP A 324 -30.55 -11.19 9.24
C ASP A 324 -29.56 -10.12 8.75
N LEU A 325 -28.54 -9.79 9.55
CA LEU A 325 -27.52 -8.81 9.17
C LEU A 325 -26.43 -9.45 8.32
N SER A 326 -26.20 -8.88 7.14
CA SER A 326 -25.02 -9.18 6.34
C SER A 326 -23.74 -8.73 7.04
N SER A 327 -22.59 -9.25 6.60
CA SER A 327 -21.28 -8.81 7.10
C SER A 327 -21.02 -7.31 6.92
N HIS A 328 -21.59 -6.69 5.89
CA HIS A 328 -21.48 -5.24 5.66
C HIS A 328 -22.32 -4.46 6.67
N GLN A 329 -23.54 -4.90 6.94
CA GLN A 329 -24.42 -4.29 7.93
C GLN A 329 -23.86 -4.43 9.35
N LEU A 330 -23.35 -5.62 9.72
CA LEU A 330 -22.71 -5.82 11.02
C LEU A 330 -21.48 -4.91 11.18
N ASN A 331 -20.70 -4.76 10.11
CA ASN A 331 -19.55 -3.88 10.10
C ASN A 331 -19.94 -2.39 10.23
N GLU A 332 -21.03 -1.98 9.62
CA GLU A 332 -21.58 -0.62 9.73
C GLU A 332 -22.18 -0.36 11.12
N PHE A 333 -22.92 -1.31 11.68
CA PHE A 333 -23.38 -1.28 13.07
C PHE A 333 -22.23 -1.02 14.04
N LEU A 334 -21.14 -1.79 13.95
CA LEU A 334 -19.95 -1.56 14.78
C LEU A 334 -19.26 -0.23 14.48
N ALA A 335 -19.34 0.28 13.25
CA ALA A 335 -18.78 1.59 12.90
C ALA A 335 -19.55 2.70 13.63
N GLN A 336 -20.87 2.60 13.67
CA GLN A 336 -21.74 3.55 14.37
C GLN A 336 -21.54 3.48 15.89
N MET A 337 -21.40 2.27 16.45
CA MET A 337 -21.09 2.11 17.87
C MET A 337 -19.73 2.68 18.24
N LEU A 338 -18.72 2.50 17.39
CA LEU A 338 -17.41 3.09 17.60
C LEU A 338 -17.41 4.62 17.54
N GLN A 339 -18.30 5.25 16.75
CA GLN A 339 -18.44 6.72 16.72
C GLN A 339 -18.96 7.30 18.04
N ARG A 340 -19.68 6.49 18.83
CA ARG A 340 -20.30 6.88 20.10
C ARG A 340 -19.53 6.35 21.32
N ALA A 341 -18.39 5.69 21.09
CA ALA A 341 -17.54 5.19 22.16
C ALA A 341 -17.05 6.34 23.07
N PRO A 342 -16.81 6.08 24.37
CA PRO A 342 -16.92 4.78 25.04
C PRO A 342 -18.37 4.39 25.41
N LEU A 343 -18.70 3.10 25.31
CA LEU A 343 -19.92 2.53 25.88
C LEU A 343 -19.65 2.00 27.30
N PRO A 344 -20.67 1.85 28.16
CA PRO A 344 -20.48 1.23 29.47
C PRO A 344 -19.92 -0.19 29.35
N LEU A 345 -19.07 -0.59 30.29
CA LEU A 345 -18.39 -1.89 30.24
C LEU A 345 -19.37 -3.08 30.26
N GLY A 346 -20.50 -2.94 30.98
CA GLY A 346 -21.58 -3.94 30.99
C GLY A 346 -22.14 -4.22 29.60
N HIS A 347 -22.34 -3.18 28.78
CA HIS A 347 -22.83 -3.30 27.40
C HIS A 347 -21.86 -4.07 26.52
N ILE A 348 -20.55 -3.78 26.61
CA ILE A 348 -19.53 -4.49 25.83
C ILE A 348 -19.48 -5.97 26.22
N LYS A 349 -19.50 -6.26 27.52
CA LYS A 349 -19.53 -7.65 28.01
C LYS A 349 -20.79 -8.38 27.53
N ARG A 350 -21.95 -7.72 27.57
CA ARG A 350 -23.20 -8.29 27.05
C ARG A 350 -23.13 -8.52 25.55
N MET A 351 -22.64 -7.57 24.76
CA MET A 351 -22.44 -7.73 23.31
C MET A 351 -21.58 -8.97 23.01
N GLN A 352 -20.48 -9.18 23.74
CA GLN A 352 -19.69 -10.40 23.58
C GLN A 352 -20.47 -11.66 23.94
N GLU A 353 -21.20 -11.64 25.06
CA GLU A 353 -22.00 -12.79 25.53
C GLU A 353 -23.04 -13.22 24.49
N VAL A 354 -23.80 -12.27 23.93
CA VAL A 354 -24.92 -12.58 23.02
C VAL A 354 -24.51 -12.75 21.57
N TYR A 355 -23.46 -12.05 21.11
CA TYR A 355 -23.07 -12.03 19.69
C TYR A 355 -21.76 -12.75 19.38
N ASN A 356 -20.97 -13.09 20.41
CA ASN A 356 -19.68 -13.78 20.27
C ASN A 356 -18.75 -13.14 19.23
N LEU A 357 -18.64 -11.81 19.23
CA LEU A 357 -17.89 -11.04 18.24
C LEU A 357 -16.38 -11.38 18.22
N ASN A 358 -15.82 -11.86 19.35
CA ASN A 358 -14.44 -12.35 19.42
C ASN A 358 -14.15 -13.54 18.47
N ALA A 359 -15.16 -14.33 18.11
CA ALA A 359 -15.01 -15.48 17.20
C ALA A 359 -14.98 -15.08 15.71
N ILE A 360 -15.25 -13.81 15.37
CA ILE A 360 -15.31 -13.35 13.98
C ILE A 360 -13.89 -13.09 13.44
N ASN A 361 -13.55 -13.79 12.35
CA ASN A 361 -12.27 -13.66 11.65
C ASN A 361 -12.25 -12.58 10.56
N ASN A 362 -13.41 -11.98 10.24
CA ASN A 362 -13.46 -10.86 9.30
C ASN A 362 -12.71 -9.66 9.89
N SER A 363 -11.60 -9.26 9.24
CA SER A 363 -10.71 -8.23 9.76
C SER A 363 -11.37 -6.85 9.94
N GLU A 364 -12.34 -6.46 9.11
CA GLU A 364 -13.02 -5.16 9.25
C GLU A 364 -13.91 -5.11 10.49
N ILE A 365 -14.63 -6.21 10.75
CA ILE A 365 -15.52 -6.38 11.90
C ILE A 365 -14.67 -6.50 13.17
N ARG A 366 -13.70 -7.42 13.18
CA ARG A 366 -12.79 -7.65 14.32
C ARG A 366 -12.05 -6.37 14.71
N PHE A 367 -11.59 -5.60 13.73
CA PHE A 367 -10.94 -4.30 13.98
C PHE A 367 -11.85 -3.32 14.72
N ARG A 368 -13.06 -3.08 14.21
CA ARG A 368 -14.00 -2.12 14.83
C ARG A 368 -14.42 -2.59 16.22
N TRP A 369 -14.70 -3.88 16.37
CA TRP A 369 -15.05 -4.50 17.64
C TRP A 369 -13.94 -4.31 18.69
N LEU A 370 -12.69 -4.64 18.36
CA LEU A 370 -11.58 -4.50 19.31
C LEU A 370 -11.33 -3.04 19.68
N ARG A 371 -11.43 -2.09 18.74
CA ARG A 371 -11.35 -0.66 19.07
C ARG A 371 -12.45 -0.25 20.05
N LEU A 372 -13.69 -0.68 19.81
CA LEU A 372 -14.82 -0.38 20.69
C LEU A 372 -14.58 -0.95 22.10
N CYS A 373 -14.04 -2.16 22.21
CA CYS A 373 -13.68 -2.79 23.48
C CYS A 373 -12.61 -2.01 24.24
N ILE A 374 -11.52 -1.64 23.56
CA ILE A 374 -10.40 -0.93 24.19
C ILE A 374 -10.80 0.48 24.60
N GLN A 375 -11.53 1.21 23.76
CA GLN A 375 -12.02 2.56 24.11
C GLN A 375 -13.00 2.52 25.29
N SER A 376 -13.79 1.44 25.40
CA SER A 376 -14.69 1.17 26.52
C SER A 376 -14.00 0.51 27.73
N LYS A 377 -12.66 0.46 27.76
CA LYS A 377 -11.83 0.00 28.88
C LYS A 377 -12.03 -1.47 29.29
N TRP A 378 -12.30 -2.37 28.34
CA TRP A 378 -12.40 -3.80 28.62
C TRP A 378 -11.01 -4.48 28.58
N GLU A 379 -10.47 -4.81 29.74
CA GLU A 379 -9.10 -5.35 29.89
C GLU A 379 -8.89 -6.70 29.18
N GLU A 380 -9.89 -7.57 29.14
CA GLU A 380 -9.79 -8.89 28.47
C GLU A 380 -9.60 -8.78 26.95
N ALA A 381 -9.91 -7.62 26.36
CA ALA A 381 -9.69 -7.35 24.94
C ALA A 381 -8.25 -6.91 24.61
N ILE A 382 -7.45 -6.53 25.61
CA ILE A 382 -6.05 -6.09 25.44
C ILE A 382 -5.21 -7.12 24.65
N PRO A 383 -5.14 -8.42 25.05
CA PRO A 383 -4.35 -9.40 24.31
C PRO A 383 -4.87 -9.64 22.89
N LEU A 384 -6.19 -9.54 22.67
CA LEU A 384 -6.80 -9.71 21.35
C LEU A 384 -6.44 -8.56 20.40
N ALA A 385 -6.45 -7.33 20.91
CA ALA A 385 -6.08 -6.11 20.19
C ALA A 385 -4.57 -6.07 19.89
N LEU A 386 -3.72 -6.42 20.86
CA LEU A 386 -2.27 -6.53 20.65
C LEU A 386 -1.95 -7.59 19.60
N LYS A 387 -2.56 -8.78 19.70
CA LYS A 387 -2.39 -9.85 18.72
C LYS A 387 -2.79 -9.39 17.32
N MET A 388 -3.95 -8.75 17.16
CA MET A 388 -4.38 -8.24 15.84
C MET A 388 -3.46 -7.13 15.32
N ALA A 389 -2.91 -6.29 16.21
CA ALA A 389 -1.99 -5.23 15.82
C ALA A 389 -0.63 -5.76 15.32
N THR A 390 -0.20 -6.94 15.77
CA THR A 390 1.11 -7.52 15.44
C THR A 390 1.07 -8.70 14.45
N GLU A 391 -0.02 -9.46 14.37
CA GLU A 391 -0.14 -10.61 13.46
C GLU A 391 -0.33 -10.22 11.98
N GLN A 392 -0.66 -8.95 11.72
CA GLN A 392 -0.78 -8.37 10.39
C GLN A 392 -0.19 -6.95 10.34
N GLY A 393 0.20 -6.49 9.15
CA GLY A 393 0.90 -5.20 8.95
C GLY A 393 0.09 -4.07 8.33
N ARG A 394 -1.23 -4.23 8.12
CA ARG A 394 -2.07 -3.24 7.43
C ARG A 394 -2.27 -2.02 8.33
N MET A 395 -1.67 -0.89 7.96
CA MET A 395 -1.72 0.35 8.74
C MET A 395 -3.13 0.84 9.10
N LYS A 396 -4.14 0.52 8.28
CA LYS A 396 -5.56 0.80 8.56
C LYS A 396 -5.99 0.21 9.91
N PHE A 397 -5.46 -0.94 10.29
CA PHE A 397 -5.78 -1.65 11.53
C PHE A 397 -4.71 -1.42 12.60
N THR A 398 -3.45 -1.62 12.25
CA THR A 398 -2.32 -1.58 13.20
C THR A 398 -2.19 -0.22 13.90
N ARG A 399 -2.24 0.90 13.16
CA ARG A 399 -2.02 2.23 13.76
C ARG A 399 -3.13 2.63 14.73
N PRO A 400 -4.44 2.54 14.39
CA PRO A 400 -5.47 2.91 15.35
C PRO A 400 -5.54 1.97 16.56
N LEU A 401 -5.24 0.67 16.39
CA LEU A 401 -5.17 -0.26 17.53
C LEU A 401 -4.06 0.11 18.51
N PHE A 402 -2.83 0.38 18.02
CA PHE A 402 -1.75 0.85 18.89
C PHE A 402 -2.08 2.18 19.58
N LYS A 403 -2.75 3.11 18.90
CA LYS A 403 -3.20 4.38 19.51
C LYS A 403 -4.19 4.16 20.64
N ASP A 404 -5.23 3.35 20.41
CA ASP A 404 -6.25 3.08 21.42
C ASP A 404 -5.65 2.35 22.63
N LEU A 405 -4.77 1.36 22.38
CA LEU A 405 -4.03 0.66 23.44
C LEU A 405 -3.09 1.58 24.21
N ALA A 406 -2.44 2.54 23.55
CA ALA A 406 -1.58 3.51 24.23
C ALA A 406 -2.38 4.57 25.01
N ALA A 407 -3.61 4.86 24.60
CA ALA A 407 -4.50 5.78 25.30
C ALA A 407 -5.17 5.14 26.53
N PHE A 408 -5.23 3.80 26.58
CA PHE A 408 -5.75 3.06 27.73
C PHE A 408 -4.65 2.80 28.76
N ASP A 409 -4.82 3.32 29.97
CA ASP A 409 -3.85 3.25 31.07
C ASP A 409 -3.39 1.83 31.39
N LYS A 410 -4.30 0.86 31.33
CA LYS A 410 -4.02 -0.56 31.61
C LYS A 410 -3.15 -1.24 30.57
N SER A 411 -3.14 -0.76 29.32
CA SER A 411 -2.37 -1.37 28.23
C SER A 411 -1.26 -0.49 27.67
N HIS A 412 -1.10 0.75 28.13
CA HIS A 412 -0.09 1.69 27.63
C HIS A 412 1.32 1.09 27.61
N HIS A 413 1.80 0.60 28.76
CA HIS A 413 3.13 0.02 28.88
C HIS A 413 3.32 -1.23 28.01
N GLU A 414 2.28 -2.07 27.92
CA GLU A 414 2.32 -3.28 27.11
C GLU A 414 2.32 -2.97 25.61
N ALA A 415 1.58 -1.95 25.18
CA ALA A 415 1.55 -1.48 23.80
C ALA A 415 2.92 -0.96 23.36
N VAL A 416 3.56 -0.13 24.18
CA VAL A 416 4.91 0.40 23.91
C VAL A 416 5.94 -0.73 23.88
N ARG A 417 5.92 -1.63 24.87
CA ARG A 417 6.82 -2.80 24.92
C ARG A 417 6.65 -3.70 23.68
N THR A 418 5.40 -3.98 23.32
CA THR A 418 5.07 -4.82 22.16
C THR A 418 5.54 -4.19 20.87
N TYR A 419 5.34 -2.88 20.69
CA TYR A 419 5.87 -2.15 19.53
C TYR A 419 7.40 -2.25 19.46
N GLN A 420 8.12 -1.97 20.55
CA GLN A 420 9.58 -2.03 20.55
C GLN A 420 10.10 -3.45 20.23
N GLY A 421 9.44 -4.49 20.75
CA GLY A 421 9.78 -5.88 20.44
C GLY A 421 9.57 -6.28 18.97
N HIS A 422 8.66 -5.62 18.26
CA HIS A 422 8.36 -5.91 16.84
C HIS A 422 8.92 -4.87 15.87
N LYS A 423 9.41 -3.73 16.35
CA LYS A 423 9.83 -2.58 15.51
C LYS A 423 10.79 -2.98 14.39
N ALA A 424 11.76 -3.84 14.68
CA ALA A 424 12.78 -4.29 13.73
C ALA A 424 12.24 -5.23 12.63
N SER A 425 11.10 -5.89 12.86
CA SER A 425 10.49 -6.85 11.94
C SER A 425 9.29 -6.30 11.16
N MET A 426 8.83 -5.09 11.52
CA MET A 426 7.75 -4.37 10.85
C MET A 426 8.19 -3.75 9.51
N HIS A 427 7.22 -3.50 8.62
CA HIS A 427 7.46 -2.70 7.42
C HIS A 427 8.03 -1.32 7.81
N PRO A 428 9.10 -0.81 7.16
CA PRO A 428 9.79 0.42 7.58
C PRO A 428 8.86 1.63 7.78
N VAL A 429 7.91 1.82 6.86
CA VAL A 429 6.91 2.91 6.94
C VAL A 429 5.94 2.71 8.11
N THR A 430 5.48 1.48 8.36
CA THR A 430 4.59 1.17 9.48
C THR A 430 5.31 1.40 10.81
N ALA A 431 6.56 0.93 10.94
CA ALA A 431 7.37 1.11 12.13
C ALA A 431 7.53 2.60 12.47
N MET A 432 7.88 3.44 11.49
CA MET A 432 8.04 4.88 11.67
C MET A 432 6.74 5.57 12.09
N LEU A 433 5.61 5.25 11.44
CA LEU A 433 4.33 5.89 11.75
C LEU A 433 3.75 5.46 13.09
N VAL A 434 3.89 4.19 13.47
CA VAL A 434 3.48 3.71 14.80
C VAL A 434 4.38 4.31 15.88
N GLY A 435 5.69 4.40 15.67
CA GLY A 435 6.60 5.06 16.63
C GLY A 435 6.20 6.51 16.91
N LYS A 436 5.91 7.29 15.85
CA LYS A 436 5.38 8.64 15.97
C LYS A 436 4.04 8.71 16.70
N ASP A 437 3.12 7.79 16.37
CA ASP A 437 1.79 7.73 17.01
C ASP A 437 1.91 7.42 18.51
N LEU A 438 2.88 6.61 18.91
CA LEU A 438 3.18 6.23 20.29
C LEU A 438 4.13 7.21 21.01
N LYS A 439 4.67 8.21 20.29
CA LYS A 439 5.69 9.15 20.79
C LYS A 439 6.93 8.45 21.34
N VAL A 440 7.38 7.41 20.63
CA VAL A 440 8.60 6.68 20.94
C VAL A 440 9.53 6.70 19.72
N ASP A 441 10.82 6.85 19.99
CA ASP A 441 11.85 6.95 18.96
C ASP A 441 12.14 5.61 18.28
#